data_AF-A0A5M8QTR6-F1
#
_entry.id   AF-A0A5M8QTR6-F1
#
_cell.length_a   1.000
_cell.length_b   1.000
_cell.length_c   1.000
_cell.angle_alpha   90.00
_cell.angle_beta   90.00
_cell.angle_gamma   90.00
#
_symmetry.space_group_name_H-M   'P 1'
#
loop_
_entity.id
_entity.type
_entity.pdbx_description
1 polymer ?
#
loop_
_entity_poly.entity_id
_entity_poly.type
_entity_poly.pdbx_seq_one_letter_code
_entity_poly.pdbx_strand_id
1 'polypeptide(L)'
;MKSISKVFFLLTCMLLLTGSSLFAHNGKKHGKAKMDSAQAVAPASQHQHGGHDSTAMQAAMSPDGNHQHGLSEFPTLHPLVVHFPIVLLIIAALLQWVGLLVYKKEITIVAWALLLLGFIGAYASSTWFHAHTSQLAPAIQAVLEEHEKYASYTQWLSGIALLVQSVNLFFLKRNVWVNASMAIVMSAAAFFVAYTGHHGAELVHKHGVGAKGYLLEQHHH
;
A
#
# COMPACT_ATOMS: atom_id res chain seq x y z
N MET A 1 -10.05 24.66 30.48
CA MET A 1 -11.06 23.63 30.12
C MET A 1 -11.94 24.01 28.92
N LYS A 2 -12.52 25.22 28.84
CA LYS A 2 -13.41 25.61 27.73
C LYS A 2 -12.78 25.60 26.32
N SER A 3 -11.48 25.88 26.19
CA SER A 3 -10.75 25.78 24.91
C SER A 3 -10.52 24.33 24.46
N ILE A 4 -10.35 23.40 25.41
CA ILE A 4 -10.01 21.99 25.16
C ILE A 4 -11.21 21.24 24.58
N SER A 5 -12.41 21.48 25.11
CA SER A 5 -13.66 20.91 24.57
C SER A 5 -13.95 21.43 23.16
N LYS A 6 -13.62 22.69 22.87
CA LYS A 6 -13.75 23.26 21.52
C LYS A 6 -12.76 22.66 20.53
N VAL A 7 -11.50 22.46 20.90
CA VAL A 7 -10.49 21.82 20.03
C VAL A 7 -10.83 20.36 19.78
N PHE A 8 -11.25 19.62 20.80
CA PHE A 8 -11.73 18.24 20.66
C PHE A 8 -12.95 18.17 19.73
N PHE A 9 -13.97 18.99 19.98
CA PHE A 9 -15.17 19.05 19.14
C PHE A 9 -14.83 19.44 17.69
N LEU A 10 -13.94 20.40 17.47
CA LEU A 10 -13.56 20.88 16.14
C LEU A 10 -12.71 19.84 15.39
N LEU A 11 -11.83 19.10 16.07
CA LEU A 11 -11.07 17.98 15.50
C LEU A 11 -11.95 16.77 15.18
N THR A 12 -12.87 16.41 16.09
CA THR A 12 -13.83 15.33 15.84
C THR A 12 -14.80 15.71 14.72
N CYS A 13 -15.24 16.97 14.67
CA CYS A 13 -16.09 17.47 13.59
C CYS A 13 -15.33 17.50 12.26
N MET A 14 -14.05 17.89 12.25
CA MET A 14 -13.20 17.85 11.06
C MET A 14 -12.97 16.41 10.57
N LEU A 15 -12.79 15.44 11.48
CA LEU A 15 -12.69 14.01 11.15
C LEU A 15 -13.99 13.44 10.58
N LEU A 16 -15.15 13.90 11.08
CA LEU A 16 -16.46 13.49 10.60
C LEU A 16 -16.81 14.15 9.25
N LEU A 17 -16.40 15.40 9.05
CA LEU A 17 -16.63 16.16 7.80
C LEU A 17 -15.83 15.60 6.62
N THR A 18 -14.60 15.12 6.85
CA THR A 18 -13.82 14.43 5.81
C THR A 18 -14.40 13.06 5.46
N GLY A 19 -15.09 12.40 6.39
CA GLY A 19 -15.83 11.15 6.14
C GLY A 19 -17.00 11.33 5.16
N SER A 20 -17.68 12.48 5.19
CA SER A 20 -18.80 12.78 4.28
C SER A 20 -18.37 13.15 2.86
N SER A 21 -17.19 13.75 2.66
CA SER A 21 -16.66 14.09 1.33
C SER A 21 -16.19 12.86 0.54
N LEU A 22 -15.91 11.75 1.22
CA LEU A 22 -15.48 10.49 0.63
C LEU A 22 -16.62 9.67 0.00
N PHE A 23 -17.89 10.02 0.25
CA PHE A 23 -19.07 9.35 -0.33
C PHE A 23 -19.58 10.00 -1.62
N ALA A 24 -18.95 11.09 -2.08
CA ALA A 24 -19.45 11.90 -3.19
C ALA A 24 -18.51 11.93 -4.41
N HIS A 25 -17.98 10.78 -4.85
CA HIS A 25 -17.46 10.67 -6.22
C HIS A 25 -17.43 9.22 -6.72
N ASN A 26 -18.43 8.82 -7.51
CA ASN A 26 -18.26 8.25 -8.87
C ASN A 26 -19.59 7.66 -9.37
N GLY A 27 -20.58 8.51 -9.62
CA GLY A 27 -21.78 8.14 -10.36
C GLY A 27 -21.59 8.36 -11.86
N LYS A 28 -20.85 7.47 -12.54
CA LYS A 28 -20.93 7.39 -14.02
C LYS A 28 -21.74 6.17 -14.42
N LYS A 29 -22.94 6.46 -14.91
CA LYS A 29 -23.90 5.54 -15.51
C LYS A 29 -23.25 4.80 -16.69
N HIS A 30 -23.19 3.47 -16.64
CA HIS A 30 -23.00 2.66 -17.84
C HIS A 30 -24.36 2.31 -18.44
N GLY A 31 -24.63 2.88 -19.62
CA GLY A 31 -25.72 2.47 -20.48
C GLY A 31 -25.46 1.10 -21.11
N LYS A 32 -26.51 0.29 -21.16
CA LYS A 32 -26.56 -1.06 -21.73
C LYS A 32 -26.17 -1.09 -23.21
N ALA A 33 -25.36 -2.07 -23.61
CA ALA A 33 -25.35 -2.68 -24.95
C ALA A 33 -24.93 -4.14 -24.76
N LYS A 34 -25.89 -5.05 -24.56
CA LYS A 34 -26.47 -5.98 -25.56
C LYS A 34 -25.46 -7.03 -26.08
N MET A 35 -25.65 -8.26 -25.59
CA MET A 35 -25.14 -9.50 -26.18
C MET A 35 -25.57 -9.59 -27.65
N ASP A 36 -24.64 -9.98 -28.52
CA ASP A 36 -24.96 -10.77 -29.70
C ASP A 36 -23.86 -11.83 -29.91
N SER A 37 -24.33 -13.02 -30.23
CA SER A 37 -23.60 -14.29 -30.27
C SER A 37 -22.89 -14.51 -31.62
N ALA A 38 -21.86 -15.36 -31.54
CA ALA A 38 -21.36 -16.26 -32.58
C ALA A 38 -20.54 -15.68 -33.75
N GLN A 39 -19.26 -16.08 -33.82
CA GLN A 39 -18.78 -16.89 -34.95
C GLN A 39 -17.54 -17.70 -34.60
N ALA A 40 -17.52 -18.92 -35.13
CA ALA A 40 -16.63 -20.04 -34.84
C ALA A 40 -15.34 -20.01 -35.67
N VAL A 41 -14.26 -20.60 -35.13
CA VAL A 41 -13.24 -21.31 -35.93
C VAL A 41 -12.77 -22.53 -35.13
N ALA A 42 -12.85 -23.70 -35.74
CA ALA A 42 -12.41 -25.00 -35.22
C ALA A 42 -10.87 -25.13 -35.20
N PRO A 43 -10.27 -25.98 -34.34
CA PRO A 43 -8.83 -26.21 -34.36
C PRO A 43 -8.48 -27.29 -35.38
N ALA A 44 -7.63 -26.94 -36.35
CA ALA A 44 -6.91 -27.91 -37.16
C ALA A 44 -5.62 -28.30 -36.43
N SER A 45 -5.49 -29.59 -36.15
CA SER A 45 -4.31 -30.24 -35.60
C SER A 45 -3.27 -30.48 -36.69
N GLN A 46 -2.02 -30.07 -36.46
CA GLN A 46 -0.85 -30.73 -37.05
C GLN A 46 0.30 -30.80 -36.05
N HIS A 47 0.62 -32.03 -35.66
CA HIS A 47 1.89 -32.43 -35.07
C HIS A 47 3.00 -32.33 -36.12
N GLN A 48 4.18 -31.82 -35.75
CA GLN A 48 5.42 -32.21 -36.40
C GLN A 48 6.58 -32.22 -35.41
N HIS A 49 7.19 -33.39 -35.28
CA HIS A 49 8.44 -33.69 -34.56
C HIS A 49 9.66 -33.25 -35.39
N GLY A 50 10.71 -32.72 -34.74
CA GLY A 50 12.08 -32.80 -35.26
C GLY A 50 13.02 -31.69 -34.78
N GLY A 51 14.13 -32.08 -34.13
CA GLY A 51 15.36 -31.28 -34.03
C GLY A 51 15.80 -30.88 -32.62
N HIS A 52 16.58 -31.73 -31.96
CA HIS A 52 17.37 -31.36 -30.77
C HIS A 52 18.67 -30.68 -31.21
N ASP A 53 18.75 -29.35 -31.11
CA ASP A 53 20.00 -28.61 -31.30
C ASP A 53 20.73 -28.44 -29.97
N SER A 54 21.69 -29.31 -29.71
CA SER A 54 22.54 -29.35 -28.52
C SER A 54 23.61 -28.24 -28.46
N THR A 55 23.54 -27.25 -29.35
CA THR A 55 24.57 -26.22 -29.52
C THR A 55 24.34 -24.99 -28.61
N ALA A 56 23.14 -24.83 -28.04
CA ALA A 56 22.81 -23.68 -27.18
C ALA A 56 23.30 -23.82 -25.72
N MET A 57 23.62 -25.03 -25.24
CA MET A 57 24.05 -25.26 -23.86
C MET A 57 25.55 -25.03 -23.62
N GLN A 58 26.38 -24.96 -24.67
CA GLN A 58 27.84 -24.82 -24.52
C GLN A 58 28.30 -23.36 -24.31
N ALA A 59 27.41 -22.38 -24.43
CA ALA A 59 27.73 -20.97 -24.19
C ALA A 59 27.67 -20.56 -22.70
N ALA A 60 27.32 -21.48 -21.79
CA ALA A 60 27.07 -21.17 -20.37
C ALA A 60 28.32 -21.27 -19.46
N MET A 61 29.52 -21.49 -19.98
CA MET A 61 30.74 -21.61 -19.17
C MET A 61 31.92 -20.84 -19.78
N SER A 62 31.85 -19.52 -19.65
CA SER A 62 33.04 -18.65 -19.68
C SER A 62 33.22 -18.06 -18.28
N PRO A 63 34.27 -18.42 -17.53
CA PRO A 63 34.54 -17.89 -16.21
C PRO A 63 35.47 -16.69 -16.33
N ASP A 64 34.94 -15.55 -16.74
CA ASP A 64 35.63 -14.28 -16.52
C ASP A 64 34.63 -13.15 -16.32
N GLY A 65 34.59 -12.64 -15.10
CA GLY A 65 33.57 -11.68 -14.69
C GLY A 65 33.65 -11.43 -13.19
N ASN A 66 34.47 -10.44 -12.84
CA ASN A 66 34.49 -9.76 -11.55
C ASN A 66 33.05 -9.47 -11.05
N HIS A 67 32.47 -10.35 -10.23
CA HIS A 67 31.14 -10.17 -9.65
C HIS A 67 31.19 -9.12 -8.52
N GLN A 68 31.26 -7.84 -8.91
CA GLN A 68 30.82 -6.77 -8.02
C GLN A 68 29.30 -6.77 -8.00
N HIS A 69 28.73 -7.39 -6.98
CA HIS A 69 27.30 -7.36 -6.68
C HIS A 69 26.89 -5.95 -6.24
N GLY A 70 26.72 -5.04 -7.20
CA GLY A 70 26.22 -3.69 -6.98
C GLY A 70 24.72 -3.67 -6.73
N LEU A 71 24.20 -2.60 -6.13
CA LEU A 71 22.77 -2.37 -5.88
C LEU A 71 21.90 -2.38 -7.16
N SER A 72 22.53 -2.43 -8.34
CA SER A 72 21.91 -2.57 -9.67
C SER A 72 21.48 -4.00 -10.01
N GLU A 73 21.96 -5.04 -9.30
CA GLU A 73 21.51 -6.43 -9.48
C GLU A 73 20.20 -6.74 -8.76
N PHE A 74 19.68 -5.82 -7.94
CA PHE A 74 18.35 -5.93 -7.35
C PHE A 74 17.33 -5.20 -8.24
N PRO A 75 16.60 -5.89 -9.13
CA PRO A 75 15.52 -5.28 -9.92
C PRO A 75 14.37 -4.73 -9.06
N THR A 76 14.43 -4.90 -7.74
CA THR A 76 13.38 -4.56 -6.80
C THR A 76 13.92 -3.79 -5.59
N LEU A 77 14.40 -2.56 -5.78
CA LEU A 77 14.40 -1.57 -4.69
C LEU A 77 12.98 -1.08 -4.37
N HIS A 78 12.07 -1.28 -5.32
CA HIS A 78 10.66 -0.89 -5.26
C HIS A 78 9.89 -1.49 -4.05
N PRO A 79 9.98 -2.79 -3.72
CA PRO A 79 9.34 -3.35 -2.51
C PRO A 79 9.84 -2.72 -1.22
N LEU A 80 11.13 -2.35 -1.12
CA LEU A 80 11.68 -1.78 0.10
C LEU A 80 11.07 -0.39 0.35
N VAL A 81 10.95 0.44 -0.69
CA VAL A 81 10.39 1.79 -0.56
C VAL A 81 8.89 1.78 -0.28
N VAL A 82 8.15 0.77 -0.76
CA VAL A 82 6.68 0.69 -0.59
C VAL A 82 6.25 -0.15 0.63
N HIS A 83 7.06 -1.09 1.12
CA HIS A 83 6.74 -1.89 2.32
C HIS A 83 7.32 -1.31 3.61
N PHE A 84 8.45 -0.59 3.55
CA PHE A 84 9.02 0.07 4.73
C PHE A 84 8.05 1.04 5.43
N PRO A 85 7.22 1.83 4.70
CA PRO A 85 6.20 2.69 5.31
C PRO A 85 5.19 1.91 6.16
N ILE A 86 4.81 0.70 5.73
CA ILE A 86 3.84 -0.16 6.42
C ILE A 86 4.33 -0.47 7.83
N VAL A 87 5.57 -0.96 7.92
CA VAL A 87 6.18 -1.34 9.20
C VAL A 87 6.36 -0.11 10.09
N LEU A 88 6.83 1.01 9.54
CA LEU A 88 6.99 2.26 10.27
C LEU A 88 5.67 2.75 10.90
N LEU A 89 4.57 2.75 10.13
CA LEU A 89 3.27 3.20 10.61
C LEU A 89 2.69 2.28 11.68
N ILE A 90 2.84 0.96 11.53
CA ILE A 90 2.40 -0.01 12.55
C ILE A 90 3.20 0.17 13.84
N ILE A 91 4.54 0.26 13.77
CA ILE A 91 5.38 0.48 14.95
C ILE A 91 5.08 1.84 15.59
N ALA A 92 4.86 2.89 14.79
CA ALA A 92 4.46 4.19 15.30
C ALA A 92 3.14 4.10 16.10
N ALA A 93 2.15 3.37 15.59
CA ALA A 93 0.87 3.16 16.29
C ALA A 93 1.06 2.41 17.61
N LEU A 94 1.89 1.37 17.64
CA LEU A 94 2.23 0.64 18.87
C LEU A 94 2.95 1.53 19.88
N LEU A 95 3.97 2.28 19.46
CA LEU A 95 4.69 3.20 20.34
C LEU A 95 3.82 4.35 20.83
N GLN A 96 2.80 4.75 20.08
CA GLN A 96 1.81 5.73 20.53
C GLN A 96 1.04 5.21 21.75
N TRP A 97 0.62 3.94 21.73
CA TRP A 97 0.01 3.27 22.90
C TRP A 97 0.99 3.11 24.05
N VAL A 98 2.22 2.67 23.79
CA VAL A 98 3.25 2.57 24.84
C VAL A 98 3.54 3.95 25.45
N GLY A 99 3.56 5.00 24.65
CA GLY A 99 3.74 6.38 25.08
C GLY A 99 2.63 6.87 26.01
N LEU A 100 1.40 6.37 25.85
CA LEU A 100 0.28 6.63 26.76
C LEU A 100 0.38 5.88 28.08
N LEU A 101 1.02 4.70 28.11
CA LEU A 101 1.16 3.91 29.33
C LEU A 101 2.39 4.35 30.14
N VAL A 102 3.50 4.60 29.46
CA VAL A 102 4.81 4.88 30.06
C VAL A 102 5.04 6.38 30.27
N TYR A 103 4.29 7.25 29.58
CA TYR A 103 4.36 8.72 29.66
C TYR A 103 5.74 9.37 29.41
N LYS A 104 6.72 8.62 28.89
CA LYS A 104 8.07 9.12 28.56
C LYS A 104 8.09 9.97 27.28
N LYS A 105 8.82 11.09 27.33
CA LYS A 105 8.90 12.06 26.22
C LYS A 105 9.62 11.46 25.02
N GLU A 106 10.64 10.66 25.28
CA GLU A 106 11.49 9.98 24.32
C GLU A 106 10.63 9.05 23.45
N ILE A 107 9.74 8.26 24.06
CA ILE A 107 8.83 7.36 23.36
C ILE A 107 7.88 8.15 22.45
N THR A 108 7.31 9.26 22.93
CA THR A 108 6.44 10.12 22.11
C THR A 108 7.19 10.72 20.91
N ILE A 109 8.44 11.13 21.08
CA ILE A 109 9.26 11.67 19.98
C ILE A 109 9.57 10.58 18.96
N VAL A 110 9.96 9.38 19.42
CA VAL A 110 10.23 8.26 18.52
C VAL A 110 8.97 7.85 17.75
N ALA A 111 7.82 7.72 18.43
CA ALA A 111 6.54 7.44 17.77
C ALA A 111 6.20 8.48 16.69
N TRP A 112 6.39 9.77 17.01
CA TRP A 112 6.18 10.86 16.06
C TRP A 112 7.16 10.81 14.87
N ALA A 113 8.44 10.51 15.11
CA ALA A 113 9.44 10.40 14.06
C ALA A 113 9.13 9.23 13.11
N LEU A 114 8.75 8.07 13.66
CA LEU A 114 8.32 6.92 12.86
C LEU A 114 7.05 7.22 12.06
N LEU A 115 6.08 7.94 12.64
CA LEU A 115 4.89 8.40 11.93
C LEU A 115 5.27 9.34 10.77
N LEU A 116 6.18 10.29 10.99
CA LEU A 116 6.66 11.21 9.95
C LEU A 116 7.34 10.44 8.81
N LEU A 117 8.30 9.57 9.14
CA LEU A 117 9.02 8.74 8.16
C LEU A 117 8.05 7.82 7.40
N GLY A 118 7.11 7.19 8.10
CA GLY A 118 6.10 6.33 7.53
C GLY A 118 5.18 7.09 6.58
N PHE A 119 4.73 8.29 6.96
CA PHE A 119 3.91 9.15 6.10
C PHE A 119 4.66 9.60 4.85
N ILE A 120 5.91 10.06 5.00
CA ILE A 120 6.76 10.46 3.85
C ILE A 120 6.93 9.28 2.90
N GLY A 121 7.23 8.10 3.43
CA GLY A 121 7.38 6.90 2.61
C GLY A 121 6.09 6.47 1.91
N ALA A 122 4.95 6.54 2.59
CA ALA A 122 3.64 6.27 1.99
C ALA A 122 3.31 7.29 0.88
N TYR A 123 3.57 8.57 1.12
CA TYR A 123 3.37 9.64 0.14
C TYR A 123 4.28 9.48 -1.09
N ALA A 124 5.56 9.14 -0.87
CA ALA A 124 6.53 8.85 -1.92
C ALA A 124 6.10 7.63 -2.75
N SER A 125 5.67 6.55 -2.08
CA SER A 125 5.09 5.38 -2.72
C SER A 125 3.90 5.79 -3.60
N SER A 126 3.04 6.67 -3.08
CA SER A 126 1.82 7.09 -3.75
C SER A 126 2.01 8.11 -4.90
N THR A 127 3.22 8.64 -5.08
CA THR A 127 3.45 9.72 -6.05
C THR A 127 4.48 9.33 -7.10
N TRP A 128 5.54 8.65 -6.70
CA TRP A 128 6.68 8.35 -7.56
C TRP A 128 6.76 6.89 -7.97
N PHE A 129 6.12 5.99 -7.24
CA PHE A 129 6.25 4.55 -7.41
C PHE A 129 4.92 3.84 -7.71
N HIS A 130 3.88 4.61 -8.09
CA HIS A 130 2.59 4.08 -8.50
C HIS A 130 2.73 3.14 -9.71
N ALA A 131 2.28 1.90 -9.53
CA ALA A 131 2.27 0.92 -10.59
C ALA A 131 1.26 1.32 -11.66
N HIS A 132 1.72 1.51 -12.90
CA HIS A 132 0.82 1.75 -14.03
C HIS A 132 0.33 0.42 -14.56
N THR A 133 -0.89 0.05 -14.20
CA THR A 133 -1.53 -1.16 -14.70
C THR A 133 -2.48 -0.78 -15.85
N SER A 134 -2.15 -1.15 -17.09
CA SER A 134 -3.01 -0.92 -18.25
C SER A 134 -3.88 -2.15 -18.53
N GLN A 135 -5.19 -1.93 -18.76
CA GLN A 135 -6.17 -2.91 -19.25
C GLN A 135 -6.26 -4.23 -18.46
N LEU A 136 -6.62 -4.16 -17.17
CA LEU A 136 -6.93 -5.37 -16.40
C LEU A 136 -8.37 -5.85 -16.64
N ALA A 137 -8.58 -7.15 -16.45
CA ALA A 137 -9.93 -7.71 -16.39
C ALA A 137 -10.73 -7.04 -15.24
N PRO A 138 -12.05 -6.86 -15.39
CA PRO A 138 -12.87 -6.11 -14.41
C PRO A 138 -12.74 -6.61 -12.96
N ALA A 139 -12.59 -7.92 -12.76
CA ALA A 139 -12.42 -8.51 -11.42
C ALA A 139 -11.09 -8.09 -10.76
N ILE A 140 -10.00 -8.01 -11.52
CA ILE A 140 -8.68 -7.64 -11.01
C ILE A 140 -8.61 -6.13 -10.77
N GLN A 141 -9.25 -5.35 -11.66
CA GLN A 141 -9.39 -3.91 -11.50
C GLN A 141 -10.11 -3.57 -10.19
N ALA A 142 -11.18 -4.30 -9.82
CA ALA A 142 -11.89 -4.08 -8.57
C ALA A 142 -11.02 -4.29 -7.32
N VAL A 143 -10.16 -5.33 -7.33
CA VAL A 143 -9.21 -5.59 -6.23
C VAL A 143 -8.15 -4.48 -6.16
N LEU A 144 -7.67 -4.00 -7.31
CA LEU A 144 -6.73 -2.88 -7.37
C LEU A 144 -7.34 -1.57 -6.85
N GLU A 145 -8.57 -1.27 -7.23
CA GLU A 145 -9.29 -0.09 -6.71
C GLU A 145 -9.45 -0.16 -5.20
N GLU A 146 -9.72 -1.36 -4.66
CA GLU A 146 -9.84 -1.56 -3.24
C GLU A 146 -8.48 -1.38 -2.52
N HIS A 147 -7.39 -1.91 -3.09
CA HIS A 147 -6.01 -1.67 -2.61
C HIS A 147 -5.70 -0.17 -2.53
N GLU A 148 -5.92 0.56 -3.61
CA GLU A 148 -5.70 2.02 -3.71
C GLU A 148 -6.58 2.80 -2.73
N LYS A 149 -7.84 2.38 -2.53
CA LYS A 149 -8.76 3.01 -1.58
C LYS A 149 -8.21 2.97 -0.16
N TYR A 150 -7.78 1.79 0.30
CA TYR A 150 -7.23 1.66 1.65
C TYR A 150 -5.83 2.25 1.81
N ALA A 151 -5.03 2.26 0.73
CA ALA A 151 -3.76 2.97 0.71
C ALA A 151 -3.99 4.48 0.93
N SER A 152 -4.99 5.05 0.25
CA SER A 152 -5.41 6.44 0.42
C SER A 152 -5.91 6.73 1.84
N TYR A 153 -6.73 5.85 2.44
CA TYR A 153 -7.16 6.01 3.84
C TYR A 153 -5.98 5.99 4.81
N THR A 154 -5.03 5.10 4.61
CA THR A 154 -3.79 5.05 5.41
C THR A 154 -3.03 6.37 5.30
N GLN A 155 -2.83 6.89 4.09
CA GLN A 155 -2.11 8.14 3.86
C GLN A 155 -2.83 9.34 4.50
N TRP A 156 -4.15 9.45 4.34
CA TRP A 156 -4.92 10.53 4.95
C TRP A 156 -4.90 10.49 6.47
N LEU A 157 -5.13 9.32 7.07
CA LEU A 157 -5.14 9.18 8.53
C LEU A 157 -3.77 9.41 9.12
N SER A 158 -2.70 8.89 8.50
CA SER A 158 -1.33 9.14 8.96
C SER A 158 -0.93 10.61 8.80
N GLY A 159 -1.34 11.28 7.73
CA GLY A 159 -1.13 12.72 7.54
C GLY A 159 -1.86 13.58 8.57
N ILE A 160 -3.14 13.30 8.83
CA ILE A 160 -3.92 14.00 9.87
C ILE A 160 -3.30 13.75 11.24
N ALA A 161 -2.97 12.48 11.55
CA ALA A 161 -2.32 12.12 12.81
C ALA A 161 -1.00 12.85 12.97
N LEU A 162 -0.18 12.94 11.91
CA LEU A 162 1.09 13.65 11.93
C LEU A 162 0.91 15.13 12.24
N LEU A 163 -0.03 15.81 11.58
CA LEU A 163 -0.31 17.22 11.83
C LEU A 163 -0.76 17.46 13.26
N VAL A 164 -1.77 16.72 13.73
CA VAL A 164 -2.34 16.87 15.07
C VAL A 164 -1.32 16.51 16.15
N GLN A 165 -0.55 15.45 15.94
CA GLN A 165 0.48 14.99 16.87
C GLN A 165 1.66 15.96 16.94
N SER A 166 2.02 16.61 15.82
CA SER A 166 3.01 17.70 15.80
C SER A 166 2.54 18.88 16.64
N VAL A 167 1.28 19.32 16.45
CA VAL A 167 0.70 20.39 17.28
C VAL A 167 0.67 19.98 18.75
N ASN A 168 0.33 18.72 19.05
CA ASN A 168 0.30 18.22 20.41
C ASN A 168 1.67 18.24 21.08
N LEU A 169 2.70 17.82 20.35
CA LEU A 169 4.07 17.72 20.85
C LEU A 169 4.71 19.09 21.06
N PHE A 170 4.53 20.04 20.13
CA PHE A 170 5.20 21.34 20.17
C PHE A 170 4.40 22.44 20.88
N PHE A 171 3.06 22.42 20.80
CA PHE A 171 2.22 23.52 21.30
C PHE A 171 1.31 23.13 22.48
N LEU A 172 0.80 21.89 22.52
CA LEU A 172 -0.14 21.46 23.57
C LEU A 172 0.51 20.67 24.72
N LYS A 173 1.85 20.66 24.80
CA LYS A 173 2.62 20.02 25.87
C LYS A 173 2.25 18.54 26.10
N ARG A 174 2.03 17.77 25.03
CA ARG A 174 1.70 16.33 25.06
C ARG A 174 0.42 16.03 25.85
N ASN A 175 -0.68 16.70 25.51
CA ASN A 175 -1.99 16.46 26.11
C ASN A 175 -2.40 14.98 25.94
N VAL A 176 -2.76 14.34 27.06
CA VAL A 176 -3.08 12.90 27.13
C VAL A 176 -4.30 12.56 26.27
N TRP A 177 -5.34 13.40 26.26
CA TRP A 177 -6.54 13.16 25.48
C TRP A 177 -6.29 13.22 23.98
N VAL A 178 -5.42 14.14 23.55
CA VAL A 178 -5.01 14.24 22.14
C VAL A 178 -4.11 13.05 21.78
N ASN A 179 -3.18 12.65 22.66
CA ASN A 179 -2.38 11.45 22.42
C ASN A 179 -3.24 10.20 22.32
N ALA A 180 -4.27 10.08 23.16
CA ALA A 180 -5.21 8.95 23.18
C ALA A 180 -6.07 8.91 21.91
N SER A 181 -6.62 10.05 21.48
CA SER A 181 -7.35 10.10 20.20
C SER A 181 -6.45 9.77 19.02
N MET A 182 -5.20 10.24 19.02
CA MET A 182 -4.23 9.91 17.96
C MET A 182 -3.82 8.44 17.98
N ALA A 183 -3.74 7.79 19.15
CA ALA A 183 -3.51 6.34 19.22
C ALA A 183 -4.61 5.55 18.52
N ILE A 184 -5.87 5.96 18.68
CA ILE A 184 -7.02 5.35 17.99
C ILE A 184 -6.93 5.59 16.48
N VAL A 185 -6.67 6.84 16.05
CA VAL A 185 -6.53 7.19 14.62
C VAL A 185 -5.39 6.43 13.98
N MET A 186 -4.22 6.33 14.63
CA MET A 186 -3.08 5.57 14.13
C MET A 186 -3.34 4.07 14.12
N SER A 187 -4.14 3.54 15.04
CA SER A 187 -4.57 2.14 15.01
C SER A 187 -5.48 1.85 13.82
N ALA A 188 -6.39 2.78 13.48
CA ALA A 188 -7.19 2.68 12.27
C ALA A 188 -6.32 2.74 11.00
N ALA A 189 -5.32 3.62 10.96
CA ALA A 189 -4.35 3.66 9.86
C ALA A 189 -3.56 2.35 9.74
N ALA A 190 -3.11 1.78 10.86
CA ALA A 190 -2.43 0.49 10.91
C ALA A 190 -3.31 -0.68 10.44
N PHE A 191 -4.61 -0.64 10.75
CA PHE A 191 -5.57 -1.61 10.23
C PHE A 191 -5.73 -1.49 8.71
N PHE A 192 -5.93 -0.27 8.19
CA PHE A 192 -6.11 -0.08 6.76
C PHE A 192 -4.86 -0.43 5.97
N VAL A 193 -3.65 -0.12 6.46
CA VAL A 193 -2.43 -0.50 5.74
C VAL A 193 -2.22 -2.01 5.72
N ALA A 194 -2.60 -2.73 6.78
CA ALA A 194 -2.58 -4.19 6.77
C ALA A 194 -3.58 -4.75 5.74
N TYR A 195 -4.76 -4.13 5.62
CA TYR A 195 -5.77 -4.52 4.64
C TYR A 195 -5.37 -4.18 3.20
N THR A 196 -4.72 -3.03 2.97
CA THR A 196 -4.03 -2.71 1.71
C THR A 196 -3.01 -3.79 1.35
N GLY A 197 -2.20 -4.22 2.32
CA GLY A 197 -1.23 -5.29 2.15
C GLY A 197 -1.87 -6.63 1.76
N HIS A 198 -3.04 -6.95 2.33
CA HIS A 198 -3.81 -8.15 1.97
C HIS A 198 -4.22 -8.14 0.48
N HIS A 199 -4.81 -7.04 0.02
CA HIS A 199 -5.17 -6.88 -1.40
C HIS A 199 -3.94 -6.84 -2.31
N GLY A 200 -2.84 -6.23 -1.85
CA GLY A 200 -1.57 -6.23 -2.58
C GLY A 200 -1.03 -7.66 -2.78
N ALA A 201 -1.08 -8.49 -1.73
CA ALA A 201 -0.70 -9.90 -1.82
C ALA A 201 -1.64 -10.68 -2.75
N GLU A 202 -2.95 -10.40 -2.73
CA GLU A 202 -3.92 -11.01 -3.65
C GLU A 202 -3.66 -10.65 -5.11
N LEU A 203 -3.34 -9.39 -5.41
CA LEU A 203 -2.97 -8.94 -6.75
C LEU A 203 -1.74 -9.70 -7.27
N VAL A 204 -0.70 -9.83 -6.45
CA VAL A 204 0.55 -10.49 -6.85
C VAL A 204 0.39 -12.01 -6.93
N HIS A 205 -0.20 -12.65 -5.93
CA HIS A 205 -0.18 -14.11 -5.79
C HIS A 205 -1.34 -14.83 -6.45
N LYS A 206 -2.54 -14.21 -6.53
CA LYS A 206 -3.69 -14.82 -7.21
C LYS A 206 -3.85 -14.34 -8.64
N HIS A 207 -3.56 -13.06 -8.89
CA HIS A 207 -3.81 -12.43 -10.19
C HIS A 207 -2.53 -12.16 -11.00
N GLY A 208 -1.34 -12.41 -10.44
CA GLY A 208 -0.07 -12.24 -11.14
C GLY A 208 0.26 -10.79 -11.48
N VAL A 209 -0.34 -9.80 -10.81
CA VAL A 209 -0.13 -8.38 -11.09
C VAL A 209 0.93 -7.82 -10.14
N GLY A 210 2.14 -7.53 -10.64
CA GLY A 210 3.23 -6.93 -9.87
C GLY A 210 4.62 -7.14 -10.50
N ALA A 211 5.69 -6.68 -9.84
CA ALA A 211 7.06 -6.70 -10.36
C ALA A 211 7.64 -8.12 -10.63
N LYS A 212 6.99 -9.18 -10.13
CA LYS A 212 7.31 -10.59 -10.43
C LYS A 212 6.18 -11.30 -11.21
N GLY A 213 5.25 -10.54 -11.75
CA GLY A 213 4.01 -10.97 -12.39
C GLY A 213 4.18 -11.60 -13.77
N TYR A 214 5.06 -12.59 -13.90
CA TYR A 214 5.12 -13.44 -15.07
C TYR A 214 5.06 -14.89 -14.61
N LEU A 215 3.88 -15.51 -14.79
CA LEU A 215 3.64 -16.96 -14.74
C LEU A 215 4.02 -17.67 -13.42
N LEU A 216 3.19 -17.55 -12.39
CA LEU A 216 3.13 -18.63 -11.39
C LEU A 216 2.19 -19.71 -11.92
N GLU A 217 2.76 -20.69 -12.59
CA GLU A 217 2.07 -21.91 -13.01
C GLU A 217 1.58 -22.63 -11.75
N GLN A 218 0.25 -22.62 -11.53
CA GLN A 218 -0.36 -23.34 -10.44
C GLN A 218 -0.37 -24.83 -10.81
N HIS A 219 0.61 -25.59 -10.33
CA HIS A 219 0.53 -27.04 -10.36
C HIS A 219 -0.58 -27.48 -9.40
N HIS A 220 -1.74 -27.80 -9.96
CA HIS A 220 -2.77 -28.56 -9.27
C HIS A 220 -2.25 -30.00 -9.05
N HIS A 221 -2.22 -30.43 -7.79
CA HIS A 221 -2.10 -31.84 -7.40
C HIS A 221 -3.48 -32.44 -7.17
#